data_AF-A0A358EEJ2-F1
#
_entry.id   AF-A0A358EEJ2-F1
#
_cell.length_a   1.000
_cell.length_b   1.000
_cell.length_c   1.000
_cell.angle_alpha   90.00
_cell.angle_beta   90.00
_cell.angle_gamma   90.00
#
_symmetry.space_group_name_H-M   'P 1'
#
loop_
_entity.id
_entity.type
_entity.pdbx_description
1 polymer ?
#
loop_
_entity_poly.entity_id
_entity_poly.type
_entity_poly.pdbx_seq_one_letter_code
_entity_poly.pdbx_strand_id
1 'polypeptide(L)'
;MLDHILISYGDWSKIPEARMMLGDVYFERGDYLTARSEYTRFLDRYAGHARSPEAGLGICKSLAAIAPNANRDQGYTQEAITSCRNVVIDFSGNSASAEAARISNELRHKLAEKEFLTGEFYFRRNLWDASIKYYEFVTNLYPESDFAPPALLGVYRANLEIGYDDLAEVARDLLLQRYPDSEAAAQIESERGSETDGERG
;
A
#
# COMPACT_ATOMS: atom_id res chain seq x y z
N MET A 1 -10.52 -35.94 5.68
CA MET A 1 -10.15 -37.37 5.48
C MET A 1 -8.66 -37.57 5.14
N LEU A 2 -7.83 -36.50 5.15
CA LEU A 2 -6.37 -36.60 5.21
C LEU A 2 -5.85 -36.48 6.66
N ASP A 3 -6.62 -35.85 7.55
CA ASP A 3 -6.26 -35.67 8.96
C ASP A 3 -6.13 -37.00 9.72
N HIS A 4 -6.87 -38.04 9.32
CA HIS A 4 -6.88 -39.34 10.01
C HIS A 4 -5.74 -40.28 9.59
N ILE A 5 -5.11 -40.03 8.43
CA ILE A 5 -4.01 -40.84 7.88
C ILE A 5 -2.67 -40.36 8.44
N LEU A 6 -2.54 -39.06 8.77
CA LEU A 6 -1.35 -38.52 9.45
C LEU A 6 -1.23 -39.02 10.90
N ILE A 7 -2.33 -39.39 11.55
CA ILE A 7 -2.37 -39.84 12.95
C ILE A 7 -1.85 -41.28 13.12
N SER A 8 -1.96 -42.14 12.10
CA SER A 8 -1.68 -43.57 12.26
C SER A 8 -0.27 -44.04 11.87
N TYR A 9 0.53 -43.24 11.15
CA TYR A 9 1.85 -43.68 10.64
C TYR A 9 2.98 -42.64 10.63
N GLY A 10 2.77 -41.40 11.08
CA GLY A 10 3.74 -40.31 10.90
C GLY A 10 4.50 -39.93 12.16
N ASP A 11 5.82 -39.78 12.05
CA ASP A 11 6.61 -38.99 12.99
C ASP A 11 5.95 -37.60 13.14
N TRP A 12 5.43 -37.30 14.33
CA TRP A 12 4.73 -36.04 14.65
C TRP A 12 5.58 -34.80 14.32
N SER A 13 6.90 -34.97 14.21
CA SER A 13 7.83 -33.93 13.77
C SER A 13 7.57 -33.40 12.36
N LYS A 14 6.94 -34.17 11.46
CA LYS A 14 6.76 -33.81 10.03
C LYS A 14 5.45 -33.10 9.70
N ILE A 15 4.53 -33.03 10.67
CA ILE A 15 3.19 -32.46 10.47
C ILE A 15 3.26 -30.96 10.14
N PRO A 16 4.10 -30.13 10.80
CA PRO A 16 4.27 -28.73 10.42
C PRO A 16 4.70 -28.57 8.97
N GLU A 17 5.70 -29.33 8.51
CA GLU A 17 6.23 -29.27 7.15
C GLU A 17 5.18 -29.67 6.13
N ALA A 18 4.45 -30.76 6.37
CA ALA A 18 3.38 -31.22 5.48
C ALA A 18 2.28 -30.16 5.34
N ARG A 19 1.90 -29.49 6.43
CA ARG A 19 0.90 -28.41 6.39
C ARG A 19 1.40 -27.20 5.62
N MET A 20 2.65 -26.82 5.83
CA MET A 20 3.24 -25.70 5.12
C MET A 20 3.33 -25.98 3.61
N MET A 21 3.73 -27.20 3.22
CA MET A 21 3.71 -27.64 1.82
C MET A 21 2.30 -27.61 1.20
N LEU A 22 1.24 -27.93 1.96
CA LEU A 22 -0.13 -27.81 1.46
C LEU A 22 -0.46 -26.35 1.12
N GLY A 23 -0.11 -25.41 1.99
CA GLY A 23 -0.25 -23.97 1.71
C GLY A 23 0.46 -23.58 0.42
N ASP A 24 1.74 -23.98 0.29
CA ASP A 24 2.57 -23.72 -0.89
C ASP A 24 1.92 -24.29 -2.17
N VAL A 25 1.43 -25.53 -2.15
CA VAL A 25 0.77 -26.16 -3.30
C VAL A 25 -0.53 -25.46 -3.69
N TYR A 26 -1.36 -25.03 -2.72
CA TYR A 26 -2.58 -24.29 -3.04
C TYR A 26 -2.25 -22.92 -3.64
N PHE A 27 -1.21 -22.24 -3.12
CA PHE A 27 -0.78 -20.95 -3.63
C PHE A 27 -0.33 -21.06 -5.10
N GLU A 28 0.53 -22.03 -5.41
CA GLU A 28 1.02 -22.26 -6.78
C GLU A 28 -0.09 -22.67 -7.75
N ARG A 29 -1.17 -23.27 -7.25
CA ARG A 29 -2.37 -23.59 -8.04
C ARG A 29 -3.32 -22.41 -8.25
N GLY A 30 -3.02 -21.25 -7.66
CA GLY A 30 -3.88 -20.07 -7.69
C GLY A 30 -5.08 -20.14 -6.74
N ASP A 31 -5.15 -21.15 -5.87
CA ASP A 31 -6.20 -21.28 -4.85
C ASP A 31 -5.79 -20.52 -3.58
N TYR A 32 -5.73 -19.20 -3.71
CA TYR A 32 -5.18 -18.32 -2.68
C TYR A 32 -6.00 -18.30 -1.39
N LEU A 33 -7.32 -18.49 -1.46
CA LEU A 33 -8.15 -18.54 -0.26
C LEU A 33 -7.87 -19.80 0.56
N THR A 34 -7.71 -20.94 -0.11
CA THR A 34 -7.33 -22.17 0.58
C THR A 34 -5.87 -22.13 1.05
N ALA A 35 -4.96 -21.57 0.25
CA ALA A 35 -3.56 -21.36 0.66
C ALA A 35 -3.47 -20.53 1.94
N ARG A 36 -4.13 -19.36 1.96
CA ARG A 36 -4.27 -18.50 3.15
C ARG A 36 -4.74 -19.31 4.36
N SER A 37 -5.79 -20.12 4.20
CA SER A 37 -6.34 -20.92 5.30
C SER A 37 -5.32 -21.91 5.87
N GLU A 38 -4.53 -22.58 5.02
CA GLU A 38 -3.50 -23.51 5.48
C GLU A 38 -2.34 -22.81 6.19
N TYR A 39 -1.90 -21.65 5.68
CA TYR A 39 -0.89 -20.84 6.37
C TYR A 39 -1.39 -20.30 7.72
N THR A 40 -2.64 -19.84 7.81
CA THR A 40 -3.25 -19.42 9.09
C THR A 40 -3.25 -20.57 10.10
N ARG A 41 -3.70 -21.76 9.69
CA ARG A 41 -3.69 -22.95 10.55
C ARG A 41 -2.29 -23.35 11.00
N PHE A 42 -1.27 -23.12 10.17
CA PHE A 42 0.12 -23.34 10.55
C PHE A 42 0.51 -22.40 11.69
N LEU A 43 0.27 -21.09 11.54
CA LEU A 43 0.60 -20.11 12.58
C LEU A 43 -0.18 -20.34 13.88
N ASP A 44 -1.46 -20.68 13.80
CA ASP A 44 -2.31 -20.94 14.97
C ASP A 44 -1.77 -22.09 15.84
N ARG A 45 -1.15 -23.10 15.20
CA ARG A 45 -0.69 -24.32 15.86
C ARG A 45 0.80 -24.32 16.18
N TYR A 46 1.59 -23.60 15.38
CA TYR A 46 3.04 -23.69 15.37
C TYR A 46 3.71 -22.30 15.37
N ALA A 47 3.16 -21.33 16.10
CA ALA A 47 3.64 -19.94 16.12
C ALA A 47 5.16 -19.78 16.35
N GLY A 48 5.79 -20.62 17.16
CA GLY A 48 7.25 -20.60 17.41
C GLY A 48 8.11 -21.41 16.43
N HIS A 49 7.53 -21.93 15.35
CA HIS A 49 8.28 -22.73 14.37
C HIS A 49 9.20 -21.87 13.52
N ALA A 50 10.31 -22.44 13.06
CA ALA A 50 11.28 -21.76 12.19
C ALA A 50 10.65 -21.25 10.88
N ARG A 51 9.55 -21.87 10.43
CA ARG A 51 8.79 -21.50 9.21
C ARG A 51 7.63 -20.51 9.45
N SER A 52 7.44 -20.02 10.68
CA SER A 52 6.38 -19.05 10.97
C SER A 52 6.49 -17.76 10.16
N PRO A 53 7.69 -17.16 9.94
CA PRO A 53 7.82 -16.00 9.06
C PRO A 53 7.30 -16.27 7.64
N GLU A 54 7.62 -17.43 7.08
CA GLU A 54 7.19 -17.84 5.75
C GLU A 54 5.68 -18.10 5.69
N ALA A 55 5.07 -18.67 6.73
CA ALA A 55 3.63 -18.84 6.80
C ALA A 55 2.91 -17.49 6.86
N GLY A 56 3.39 -16.55 7.67
CA GLY A 56 2.86 -15.19 7.72
C GLY A 56 2.95 -14.49 6.36
N LEU A 57 4.11 -14.59 5.70
CA LEU A 57 4.29 -14.09 4.35
C LEU A 57 3.34 -14.77 3.35
N GLY A 58 3.10 -16.07 3.47
CA GLY A 58 2.17 -16.83 2.65
C GLY A 58 0.73 -16.31 2.73
N ILE A 59 0.27 -15.91 3.93
CA ILE A 59 -1.04 -15.24 4.13
C ILE A 59 -1.07 -13.90 3.40
N CYS A 60 -0.05 -13.06 3.61
CA CYS A 60 0.11 -11.76 2.97
C CYS A 60 0.09 -11.88 1.44
N LYS A 61 0.88 -12.80 0.87
CA LYS A 61 0.94 -13.08 -0.58
C LYS A 61 -0.39 -13.56 -1.12
N SER A 62 -1.06 -14.47 -0.41
CA SER A 62 -2.36 -15.01 -0.83
C SER A 62 -3.41 -13.90 -0.92
N LEU A 63 -3.47 -13.02 0.07
CA LEU A 63 -4.37 -11.87 0.05
C LEU A 63 -4.02 -10.89 -1.06
N ALA A 64 -2.74 -10.59 -1.24
CA ALA A 64 -2.26 -9.71 -2.31
C ALA A 64 -2.60 -10.25 -3.71
N ALA A 65 -2.57 -11.57 -3.90
CA ALA A 65 -2.91 -12.20 -5.17
C ALA A 65 -4.43 -12.18 -5.48
N ILE A 66 -5.28 -12.14 -4.44
CA ILE A 66 -6.74 -11.98 -4.59
C ILE A 66 -7.12 -10.50 -4.78
N ALA A 67 -6.25 -9.57 -4.33
CA ALA A 67 -6.50 -8.14 -4.37
C ALA A 67 -6.84 -7.66 -5.80
N PRO A 68 -8.02 -7.08 -6.02
CA PRO A 68 -8.50 -6.82 -7.36
C PRO A 68 -7.86 -5.57 -7.97
N ASN A 69 -8.13 -5.32 -9.26
CA ASN A 69 -7.77 -4.06 -9.91
C ASN A 69 -8.45 -2.87 -9.22
N ALA A 70 -7.86 -1.66 -9.36
CA ALA A 70 -8.26 -0.45 -8.62
C ALA A 70 -9.75 -0.09 -8.71
N ASN A 71 -10.42 -0.46 -9.81
CA ASN A 71 -11.84 -0.15 -10.09
C ASN A 71 -12.86 -1.02 -9.32
N ARG A 72 -12.41 -2.00 -8.53
CA ARG A 72 -13.28 -2.89 -7.74
C ARG A 72 -13.17 -2.59 -6.25
N ASP A 73 -14.04 -3.20 -5.45
CA ASP A 73 -13.96 -3.16 -3.97
C ASP A 73 -12.56 -3.58 -3.49
N GLN A 74 -11.96 -2.78 -2.60
CA GLN A 74 -10.57 -2.93 -2.18
C GLN A 74 -10.43 -3.65 -0.83
N GLY A 75 -11.46 -4.37 -0.35
CA GLY A 75 -11.42 -5.07 0.93
C GLY A 75 -10.22 -6.01 1.06
N TYR A 76 -9.96 -6.84 0.05
CA TYR A 76 -8.79 -7.74 0.05
C TYR A 76 -7.45 -7.00 -0.05
N THR A 77 -7.40 -5.86 -0.75
CA THR A 77 -6.19 -5.02 -0.80
C THR A 77 -5.85 -4.50 0.60
N GLN A 78 -6.85 -4.01 1.33
CA GLN A 78 -6.66 -3.52 2.69
C GLN A 78 -6.31 -4.65 3.67
N GLU A 79 -6.96 -5.81 3.53
CA GLU A 79 -6.65 -7.00 4.33
C GLU A 79 -5.21 -7.48 4.07
N ALA A 80 -4.77 -7.48 2.81
CA ALA A 80 -3.39 -7.80 2.41
C ALA A 80 -2.38 -6.84 3.06
N ILE A 81 -2.58 -5.53 2.94
CA ILE A 81 -1.70 -4.52 3.56
C ILE A 81 -1.58 -4.77 5.07
N THR A 82 -2.70 -4.98 5.76
CA THR A 82 -2.71 -5.27 7.20
C THR A 82 -1.94 -6.55 7.51
N SER A 83 -2.19 -7.63 6.77
CA SER A 83 -1.51 -8.91 6.96
C SER A 83 0.00 -8.78 6.74
N CYS A 84 0.43 -8.11 5.67
CA CYS A 84 1.85 -7.89 5.38
C CYS A 84 2.52 -7.02 6.46
N ARG A 85 1.84 -5.99 6.99
CA ARG A 85 2.35 -5.18 8.10
C ARG A 85 2.54 -5.99 9.37
N ASN A 86 1.63 -6.92 9.67
CA ASN A 86 1.79 -7.82 10.81
C ASN A 86 3.06 -8.68 10.65
N VAL A 87 3.33 -9.21 9.45
CA VAL A 87 4.59 -9.94 9.19
C VAL A 87 5.82 -9.08 9.43
N VAL A 88 5.80 -7.81 9.01
CA VAL A 88 6.91 -6.86 9.24
C VAL A 88 7.16 -6.65 10.74
N ILE A 89 6.09 -6.52 11.54
CA ILE A 89 6.16 -6.29 12.98
C ILE A 89 6.59 -7.55 13.72
N ASP A 90 5.91 -8.67 13.47
CA ASP A 90 6.05 -9.91 14.23
C ASP A 90 7.35 -10.65 13.90
N PHE A 91 7.86 -10.48 12.67
CA PHE A 91 9.03 -11.21 12.17
C PHE A 91 10.14 -10.28 11.66
N SER A 92 10.32 -9.12 12.30
CA SER A 92 11.28 -8.10 11.88
C SER A 92 12.71 -8.63 11.65
N GLY A 93 13.39 -8.10 10.63
CA GLY A 93 14.81 -8.35 10.38
C GLY A 93 15.15 -9.59 9.54
N ASN A 94 14.15 -10.31 9.02
CA ASN A 94 14.35 -11.44 8.10
C ASN A 94 13.83 -11.16 6.67
N SER A 95 14.12 -12.08 5.74
CA SER A 95 13.71 -11.97 4.34
C SER A 95 12.19 -11.91 4.15
N ALA A 96 11.42 -12.62 4.98
CA ALA A 96 9.96 -12.61 4.92
C ALA A 96 9.38 -11.24 5.28
N SER A 97 9.92 -10.59 6.31
CA SER A 97 9.55 -9.21 6.67
C SER A 97 9.90 -8.21 5.56
N ALA A 98 11.07 -8.34 4.94
CA ALA A 98 11.49 -7.46 3.85
C ALA A 98 10.58 -7.61 2.62
N GLU A 99 10.21 -8.84 2.26
CA GLU A 99 9.29 -9.08 1.15
C GLU A 99 7.86 -8.62 1.47
N ALA A 100 7.38 -8.85 2.69
CA ALA A 100 6.08 -8.35 3.13
C ALA A 100 6.00 -6.82 3.11
N ALA A 101 7.07 -6.13 3.52
CA ALA A 101 7.16 -4.68 3.42
C ALA A 101 7.06 -4.21 1.96
N ARG A 102 7.77 -4.87 1.03
CA ARG A 102 7.68 -4.57 -0.40
C ARG A 102 6.26 -4.73 -0.94
N ILE A 103 5.61 -5.87 -0.66
CA ILE A 103 4.22 -6.14 -1.10
C ILE A 103 3.26 -5.09 -0.51
N SER A 104 3.37 -4.78 0.78
CA SER A 104 2.56 -3.75 1.42
C SER A 104 2.72 -2.39 0.74
N ASN A 105 3.96 -2.00 0.42
CA ASN A 105 4.23 -0.72 -0.23
C ASN A 105 3.67 -0.68 -1.66
N GLU A 106 3.79 -1.75 -2.43
CA GLU A 106 3.20 -1.84 -3.79
C GLU A 106 1.67 -1.70 -3.76
N LEU A 107 1.01 -2.36 -2.81
CA LEU A 107 -0.45 -2.26 -2.66
C LEU A 107 -0.87 -0.85 -2.22
N ARG A 108 -0.13 -0.22 -1.30
CA ARG A 108 -0.38 1.17 -0.88
C ARG A 108 -0.16 2.15 -2.03
N HIS A 109 0.88 1.95 -2.83
CA HIS A 109 1.15 2.76 -4.02
C HIS A 109 0.01 2.67 -5.05
N LYS A 110 -0.53 1.47 -5.28
CA LYS A 110 -1.70 1.26 -6.15
C LYS A 110 -2.96 1.96 -5.63
N LEU A 111 -3.16 2.00 -4.31
CA LEU A 111 -4.26 2.76 -3.70
C LEU A 111 -4.04 4.27 -3.84
N ALA A 112 -2.81 4.75 -3.64
CA ALA A 112 -2.44 6.14 -3.84
C ALA A 112 -2.69 6.59 -5.29
N GLU A 113 -2.27 5.79 -6.28
CA GLU A 113 -2.50 6.03 -7.70
C GLU A 113 -3.99 6.23 -7.99
N LYS A 114 -4.84 5.35 -7.47
CA LYS A 114 -6.28 5.41 -7.68
C LYS A 114 -6.88 6.73 -7.16
N GLU A 115 -6.56 7.10 -5.93
CA GLU A 115 -7.08 8.32 -5.32
C GLU A 115 -6.53 9.56 -6.06
N PHE A 116 -5.25 9.56 -6.42
CA PHE A 116 -4.62 10.62 -7.20
C PHE A 116 -5.29 10.82 -8.56
N LEU A 117 -5.49 9.73 -9.32
CA LEU A 117 -6.17 9.78 -10.62
C LEU A 117 -7.63 10.26 -10.50
N THR A 118 -8.27 9.99 -9.36
CA THR A 118 -9.60 10.51 -9.06
C THR A 118 -9.55 12.02 -8.77
N GLY A 119 -8.56 12.49 -8.02
CA GLY A 119 -8.28 13.91 -7.84
C GLY A 119 -8.06 14.63 -9.16
N GLU A 120 -7.17 14.11 -10.00
CA GLU A 120 -6.90 14.57 -11.36
C GLU A 120 -8.17 14.62 -12.24
N PHE A 121 -9.06 13.65 -12.11
CA PHE A 121 -10.31 13.61 -12.85
C PHE A 121 -11.25 14.77 -12.48
N TYR A 122 -11.32 15.12 -11.19
CA TYR A 122 -12.11 16.25 -10.69
C TYR A 122 -11.44 17.58 -11.01
N PHE A 123 -10.12 17.66 -10.88
CA PHE A 123 -9.35 18.86 -11.20
C PHE A 123 -9.57 19.30 -12.65
N ARG A 124 -9.44 18.38 -13.61
CA ARG A 124 -9.70 18.67 -15.05
C ARG A 124 -11.13 19.12 -15.38
N ARG A 125 -12.06 19.04 -14.43
CA ARG A 125 -13.46 19.47 -14.58
C ARG A 125 -13.77 20.75 -13.80
N ASN A 126 -12.74 21.39 -13.26
CA ASN A 126 -12.85 22.56 -12.40
C ASN A 126 -13.68 22.30 -11.14
N LEU A 127 -13.68 21.04 -10.66
CA LEU A 127 -14.32 20.62 -9.42
C LEU A 127 -13.27 20.62 -8.31
N TRP A 128 -12.83 21.83 -7.94
CA TRP A 128 -11.66 22.07 -7.11
C TRP A 128 -11.75 21.44 -5.72
N ASP A 129 -12.83 21.70 -4.96
CA ASP A 129 -13.03 21.12 -3.62
C ASP A 129 -12.98 19.59 -3.63
N ALA A 130 -13.56 18.97 -4.67
CA ALA A 130 -13.53 17.52 -4.83
C ALA A 130 -12.12 17.03 -5.11
N SER A 131 -11.37 17.70 -6.00
CA SER A 131 -9.99 17.34 -6.29
C SER A 131 -9.09 17.44 -5.06
N ILE A 132 -9.20 18.52 -4.27
CA ILE A 132 -8.47 18.72 -3.02
C ILE A 132 -8.69 17.55 -2.08
N LYS A 133 -9.94 17.15 -1.85
CA LYS A 133 -10.27 16.02 -0.98
C LYS A 133 -9.55 14.73 -1.38
N TYR A 134 -9.51 14.42 -2.67
CA TYR A 134 -8.84 13.21 -3.16
C TYR A 134 -7.32 13.31 -3.11
N TYR A 135 -6.76 14.48 -3.43
CA TYR A 135 -5.33 14.71 -3.23
C TYR A 135 -4.93 14.61 -1.74
N GLU A 136 -5.74 15.14 -0.83
CA GLU A 136 -5.54 15.00 0.61
C GLU A 136 -5.64 13.55 1.09
N PHE A 137 -6.48 12.71 0.48
CA PHE A 137 -6.46 11.27 0.76
C PHE A 137 -5.11 10.65 0.40
N VAL A 138 -4.52 11.04 -0.72
CA VAL A 138 -3.18 10.57 -1.10
C VAL A 138 -2.14 10.99 -0.07
N THR A 139 -2.10 12.27 0.28
CA THR A 139 -1.04 12.83 1.14
C THR A 139 -1.15 12.40 2.60
N ASN A 140 -2.38 12.17 3.09
CA ASN A 140 -2.61 11.75 4.47
C ASN A 140 -2.48 10.23 4.65
N LEU A 141 -2.93 9.42 3.69
CA LEU A 141 -2.95 7.96 3.83
C LEU A 141 -1.72 7.28 3.22
N TYR A 142 -1.10 7.90 2.21
CA TYR A 142 0.02 7.34 1.44
C TYR A 142 1.16 8.36 1.25
N PRO A 143 1.66 8.98 2.34
CA PRO A 143 2.69 10.03 2.24
C PRO A 143 4.01 9.54 1.65
N GLU A 144 4.30 8.23 1.69
CA GLU A 144 5.49 7.64 1.08
C GLU A 144 5.35 7.29 -0.41
N SER A 145 4.16 7.45 -0.99
CA SER A 145 3.93 7.14 -2.39
C SER A 145 4.49 8.23 -3.31
N ASP A 146 4.88 7.84 -4.53
CA ASP A 146 5.33 8.79 -5.56
C ASP A 146 4.21 9.76 -6.00
N PHE A 147 2.96 9.50 -5.60
CA PHE A 147 1.81 10.36 -5.86
C PHE A 147 1.61 11.44 -4.79
N ALA A 148 2.24 11.34 -3.62
CA ALA A 148 2.07 12.32 -2.56
C ALA A 148 2.64 13.72 -2.93
N PRO A 149 3.84 13.85 -3.51
CA PRO A 149 4.31 15.16 -3.98
C PRO A 149 3.41 15.82 -5.05
N PRO A 150 3.04 15.15 -6.17
CA PRO A 150 2.16 15.77 -7.15
C PRO A 150 0.72 15.99 -6.62
N ALA A 151 0.26 15.20 -5.64
CA ALA A 151 -1.01 15.47 -4.97
C ALA A 151 -0.96 16.79 -4.17
N LEU A 152 0.11 17.08 -3.42
CA LEU A 152 0.24 18.38 -2.74
C LEU A 152 0.31 19.55 -3.73
N LEU A 153 0.97 19.36 -4.87
CA LEU A 153 0.94 20.35 -5.96
C LEU A 153 -0.48 20.56 -6.50
N GLY A 154 -1.26 19.48 -6.63
CA GLY A 154 -2.68 19.54 -6.97
C GLY A 154 -3.50 20.31 -5.95
N VAL A 155 -3.27 20.11 -4.64
CA VAL A 155 -3.91 20.89 -3.56
C VAL A 155 -3.56 22.37 -3.67
N TYR A 156 -2.27 22.68 -3.86
CA TYR A 156 -1.80 24.06 -4.06
C TYR A 156 -2.56 24.74 -5.20
N ARG A 157 -2.54 24.14 -6.39
CA ARG A 157 -3.19 24.71 -7.59
C ARG A 157 -4.70 24.84 -7.44
N ALA A 158 -5.36 23.83 -6.89
CA ALA A 158 -6.82 23.87 -6.72
C ALA A 158 -7.24 24.98 -5.75
N ASN A 159 -6.45 25.24 -4.70
CA ASN A 159 -6.73 26.36 -3.80
C ASN A 159 -6.52 27.73 -4.46
N LEU A 160 -5.50 27.88 -5.32
CA LEU A 160 -5.33 29.10 -6.12
C LEU A 160 -6.52 29.35 -7.05
N GLU A 161 -7.03 28.31 -7.73
CA GLU A 161 -8.21 28.42 -8.60
C GLU A 161 -9.49 28.82 -7.83
N ILE A 162 -9.57 28.50 -6.54
CA ILE A 162 -10.67 28.94 -5.66
C ILE A 162 -10.44 30.37 -5.15
N GLY A 163 -9.18 30.83 -5.07
CA GLY A 163 -8.78 32.09 -4.44
C GLY A 163 -8.49 31.96 -2.93
N TYR A 164 -8.10 30.77 -2.48
CA TYR A 164 -7.69 30.50 -1.09
C TYR A 164 -6.17 30.50 -0.96
N ASP A 165 -5.55 31.67 -1.15
CA ASP A 165 -4.10 31.85 -1.19
C ASP A 165 -3.40 31.34 0.09
N ASP A 166 -3.99 31.59 1.27
CA ASP A 166 -3.46 31.11 2.55
C ASP A 166 -3.35 29.57 2.59
N LEU A 167 -4.35 28.87 2.05
CA LEU A 167 -4.36 27.39 2.00
C LEU A 167 -3.44 26.86 0.92
N ALA A 168 -3.31 27.58 -0.20
CA ALA A 168 -2.34 27.25 -1.23
C ALA A 168 -0.91 27.29 -0.63
N GLU A 169 -0.53 28.38 0.04
CA GLU A 169 0.80 28.51 0.64
C GLU A 169 1.08 27.41 1.68
N VAL A 170 0.08 26.99 2.47
CA VAL A 170 0.23 25.84 3.38
C VAL A 170 0.57 24.55 2.61
N ALA A 171 -0.11 24.27 1.51
CA ALA A 171 0.16 23.07 0.70
C ALA A 171 1.56 23.12 0.05
N ARG A 172 1.95 24.31 -0.43
CA ARG A 172 3.27 24.58 -0.98
C ARG A 172 4.38 24.36 0.05
N ASP A 173 4.27 24.97 1.23
CA ASP A 173 5.28 24.85 2.28
C ASP A 173 5.40 23.39 2.74
N LEU A 174 4.28 22.67 2.81
CA LEU A 174 4.29 21.25 3.11
C LEU A 174 5.02 20.43 2.04
N LEU A 175 4.82 20.74 0.76
CA LEU A 175 5.48 20.08 -0.35
C LEU A 175 7.00 20.30 -0.30
N LEU A 176 7.44 21.56 -0.15
CA LEU A 176 8.87 21.88 -0.07
C LEU A 176 9.53 21.32 1.18
N GLN A 177 8.82 21.25 2.31
CA GLN A 177 9.35 20.70 3.55
C GLN A 177 9.49 19.16 3.50
N ARG A 178 8.47 18.47 2.96
CA ARG A 178 8.41 17.00 3.03
C ARG A 178 9.04 16.31 1.82
N TYR A 179 9.02 16.96 0.65
CA TYR A 179 9.50 16.39 -0.61
C TYR A 179 10.37 17.38 -1.39
N PRO A 180 11.44 17.94 -0.78
CA PRO A 180 12.26 18.99 -1.39
C PRO A 180 12.87 18.58 -2.73
N ASP A 181 13.22 17.31 -2.90
CA ASP A 181 13.88 16.78 -4.10
C ASP A 181 12.89 16.29 -5.18
N SER A 182 11.59 16.52 -5.00
CA SER A 182 10.57 16.06 -5.95
C SER A 182 10.43 16.99 -7.17
N GLU A 183 10.02 16.45 -8.31
CA GLU A 183 9.69 17.24 -9.50
C GLU A 183 8.58 18.27 -9.22
N ALA A 184 7.61 17.90 -8.37
CA ALA A 184 6.55 18.79 -7.92
C ALA A 184 7.08 20.01 -7.13
N ALA A 185 8.09 19.81 -6.27
CA ALA A 185 8.75 20.90 -5.55
C ALA A 185 9.49 21.84 -6.51
N ALA A 186 10.26 21.28 -7.45
CA ALA A 186 10.95 22.06 -8.47
C ALA A 186 9.99 22.89 -9.35
N GLN A 187 8.80 22.34 -9.64
CA GLN A 187 7.77 23.02 -10.42
C GLN A 187 7.23 24.28 -9.70
N ILE A 188 6.88 24.19 -8.42
CA ILE A 188 6.41 25.35 -7.64
C ILE A 188 7.47 26.46 -7.59
N GLU A 189 8.74 26.08 -7.37
CA GLU A 189 9.81 27.07 -7.29
C GLU A 189 10.00 27.83 -8.62
N SER A 190 9.82 27.14 -9.74
CA SER A 190 9.87 27.76 -11.07
C SER A 190 8.68 28.69 -11.34
N GLU A 191 7.46 28.32 -10.92
CA GLU A 191 6.25 29.12 -11.12
C GLU A 191 6.38 30.49 -10.42
N ARG A 192 6.89 30.51 -9.19
CA ARG A 192 7.10 31.76 -8.43
C ARG A 192 8.14 32.69 -9.06
N GLY A 193 9.18 32.13 -9.68
CA GLY A 193 10.19 32.91 -10.40
C GLY A 193 9.55 33.76 -11.51
N SER A 194 8.55 33.20 -12.20
CA SER A 194 7.85 33.88 -13.29
C SER A 194 6.87 34.97 -12.83
N GLU A 195 6.22 34.79 -11.67
CA GLU A 195 5.31 35.80 -11.10
C GLU A 195 6.06 37.03 -10.58
N THR A 196 7.20 36.83 -9.91
CA THR A 196 8.00 37.95 -9.36
C THR A 196 8.72 38.80 -10.41
N ASP A 197 8.81 38.32 -11.66
CA ASP A 197 9.35 39.08 -12.78
C ASP A 197 8.24 39.81 -13.56
N GLY A 198 6.99 39.34 -13.50
CA GLY A 198 5.83 39.99 -14.11
C GLY A 198 5.33 41.24 -13.37
N GLU A 199 5.49 41.31 -12.05
CA GLU A 199 5.12 42.48 -11.23
C GLU A 199 6.15 43.63 -11.27
N ARG A 200 7.30 43.42 -11.93
CA ARG A 200 8.39 44.42 -12.06
C ARG A 200 8.46 45.10 -13.44
N GLY A 201 7.49 44.89 -14.32
CA GLY A 201 7.38 45.51 -15.65
C GLY A 201 6.21 46.47 -15.76
#